data_AF-A0A1I8G4J6-F1
#
_entry.id   AF-A0A1I8G4J6-F1
#
_cell.length_a   1.000
_cell.length_b   1.000
_cell.length_c   1.000
_cell.angle_alpha   90.00
_cell.angle_beta   90.00
_cell.angle_gamma   90.00
#
_symmetry.space_group_name_H-M   'P 1'
#
loop_
_entity.id
_entity.type
_entity.pdbx_description
1 polymer ?
#
loop_
_entity_poly.entity_id
_entity_poly.type
_entity_poly.pdbx_seq_one_letter_code
_entity_poly.pdbx_strand_id
1 'polypeptide(L)'
;MSGNNTEAFCSEVEQLLASLPRDGGLISQAAARQMLAEKLLRKQRNLQMPIGVWTVLALLTAGLVARAAYRSSSPTCLLSGTWLQEIARQPSNCSSMCAGLTSVPVETDISPERFLQLYAYTGRPLLVRNGTRGWRAHQYFSYEFIRDLHDRHPSAYGHGPNIKVIDPFNVELATLHDALHMSEERRRRPFYFGWKNLNRGVCLELMNYHERPYYLGPEIEHPAADWFYIGSASRAALLHIDFFYRPSWQAQIAGRKRWILQPPVECESVCSPLQVDIEPGDILNVDPNQWYHATYVLNETFSITLGSEFM
;
A
#
# COMPACT_ATOMS: atom_id res chain seq x y z
N MET A 1 -27.32 24.01 -34.51
CA MET A 1 -26.91 23.32 -35.76
C MET A 1 -25.44 22.90 -35.63
N SER A 2 -25.16 21.75 -35.03
CA SER A 2 -23.78 21.25 -34.80
C SER A 2 -23.61 19.75 -35.09
N GLY A 3 -24.55 19.14 -35.81
CA GLY A 3 -24.54 17.70 -36.12
C GLY A 3 -23.73 17.30 -37.34
N ASN A 4 -23.37 18.24 -38.24
CA ASN A 4 -22.91 17.89 -39.59
C ASN A 4 -21.39 17.64 -39.73
N ASN A 5 -20.57 18.03 -38.74
CA ASN A 5 -19.10 17.96 -38.87
C ASN A 5 -18.49 16.65 -38.36
N THR A 6 -19.16 15.96 -37.42
CA THR A 6 -18.66 14.71 -36.84
C THR A 6 -18.93 13.52 -37.76
N GLU A 7 -20.11 13.48 -38.39
CA GLU A 7 -20.48 12.45 -39.37
C GLU A 7 -19.62 12.55 -40.64
N ALA A 8 -19.32 13.76 -41.10
CA ALA A 8 -18.41 13.99 -42.23
C ALA A 8 -16.99 13.47 -41.94
N PHE A 9 -16.48 13.68 -40.73
CA PHE A 9 -15.15 13.22 -40.32
C PHE A 9 -15.08 11.70 -40.20
N CYS A 10 -16.10 11.05 -39.64
CA CYS A 10 -16.15 9.60 -39.55
C CYS A 10 -16.24 8.94 -40.93
N SER A 11 -17.03 9.51 -41.84
CA SER A 11 -17.15 9.05 -43.24
C SER A 11 -15.82 9.15 -44.01
N GLU A 12 -15.07 10.23 -43.81
CA GLU A 12 -13.76 10.44 -44.44
C GLU A 12 -12.71 9.44 -43.93
N VAL A 13 -12.76 9.09 -42.65
CA VAL A 13 -11.87 8.09 -42.03
C VAL A 13 -12.22 6.68 -42.50
N GLU A 14 -13.51 6.34 -42.63
CA GLU A 14 -13.95 5.04 -43.13
C GLU A 14 -13.58 4.82 -44.60
N GLN A 15 -13.73 5.85 -45.45
CA GLN A 15 -13.26 5.77 -46.85
C GLN A 15 -11.74 5.59 -46.95
N LEU A 16 -10.98 6.25 -46.08
CA LEU A 16 -9.52 6.10 -46.04
C LEU A 16 -9.12 4.68 -45.63
N LEU A 17 -9.78 4.12 -44.62
CA LEU A 17 -9.53 2.76 -44.13
C LEU A 17 -9.95 1.69 -45.15
N ALA A 18 -11.01 1.93 -45.92
CA ALA A 18 -11.48 1.04 -46.99
C ALA A 18 -10.53 1.00 -48.20
N SER A 19 -9.74 2.06 -48.42
CA SER A 19 -8.77 2.14 -49.52
C SER A 19 -7.42 1.44 -49.26
N LEU A 20 -7.21 0.92 -48.04
CA LEU A 20 -5.96 0.25 -47.66
C LEU A 20 -5.97 -1.23 -48.13
N PRO A 21 -4.92 -1.71 -48.83
CA PRO A 21 -4.85 -3.10 -49.28
C PRO A 21 -4.78 -4.06 -48.10
N ARG A 22 -5.59 -5.14 -48.15
CA ARG A 22 -5.83 -6.04 -47.00
C ARG A 22 -4.80 -7.15 -46.82
N ASP A 23 -3.87 -7.35 -47.75
CA ASP A 23 -2.89 -8.43 -47.66
C ASP A 23 -1.45 -7.89 -47.52
N GLY A 24 -0.83 -8.26 -46.40
CA GLY A 24 0.62 -8.52 -46.28
C GLY A 24 1.59 -7.34 -46.25
N GLY A 25 2.14 -7.06 -45.06
CA GLY A 25 3.49 -6.48 -44.91
C GLY A 25 3.56 -5.27 -43.98
N LEU A 26 4.49 -5.31 -43.02
CA LEU A 26 4.80 -4.24 -42.04
C LEU A 26 5.13 -2.85 -42.66
N ILE A 27 5.15 -2.72 -43.98
CA ILE A 27 5.46 -1.48 -44.71
C ILE A 27 4.20 -0.61 -44.95
N SER A 28 2.98 -1.13 -44.79
CA SER A 28 1.75 -0.33 -44.99
C SER A 28 1.28 0.47 -43.77
N GLN A 29 1.56 0.01 -42.54
CA GLN A 29 1.13 0.71 -41.31
C GLN A 29 2.02 1.91 -40.96
N ALA A 30 3.32 1.84 -41.26
CA ALA A 30 4.24 2.95 -40.99
C ALA A 30 3.93 4.17 -41.85
N ALA A 31 3.69 3.97 -43.16
CA ALA A 31 3.31 5.04 -44.08
C ALA A 31 1.95 5.67 -43.71
N ALA A 32 0.96 4.85 -43.34
CA ALA A 32 -0.34 5.33 -42.88
C ALA A 32 -0.24 6.15 -41.57
N ARG A 33 0.59 5.71 -40.62
CA ARG A 33 0.87 6.46 -39.38
C ARG A 33 1.58 7.79 -39.66
N GLN A 34 2.49 7.80 -40.64
CA GLN A 34 3.24 9.00 -41.01
C GLN A 34 2.33 10.04 -41.70
N MET A 35 1.46 9.60 -42.61
CA MET A 35 0.45 10.49 -43.22
C MET A 35 -0.58 11.01 -42.22
N LEU A 36 -1.01 10.17 -41.26
CA LEU A 36 -1.91 10.60 -40.18
C LEU A 36 -1.22 11.62 -39.26
N ALA A 37 0.04 11.38 -38.90
CA ALA A 37 0.83 12.32 -38.09
C ALA A 37 1.03 13.66 -38.80
N GLU A 38 1.33 13.68 -40.10
CA GLU A 38 1.46 14.92 -40.88
C GLU A 38 0.13 15.68 -40.99
N LYS A 39 -1.00 14.99 -41.20
CA LYS A 39 -2.32 15.61 -41.21
C LYS A 39 -2.71 16.18 -39.83
N LEU A 40 -2.41 15.47 -38.75
CA LEU A 40 -2.63 15.95 -37.37
C LEU A 40 -1.75 17.16 -37.06
N LEU A 41 -0.47 17.14 -37.45
CA LEU A 41 0.45 18.27 -37.28
C LEU A 41 0.01 19.51 -38.09
N ARG A 42 -0.51 19.33 -39.32
CA ARG A 42 -1.10 20.44 -40.10
C ARG A 42 -2.37 21.00 -39.45
N LYS A 43 -3.25 20.14 -38.92
CA LYS A 43 -4.47 20.57 -38.21
C LYS A 43 -4.13 21.28 -36.89
N GLN A 44 -3.08 20.82 -36.20
CA GLN A 44 -2.55 21.45 -34.99
C GLN A 44 -1.85 22.79 -35.28
N ARG A 45 -1.18 22.95 -36.43
CA ARG A 45 -0.66 24.25 -36.91
C ARG A 45 -1.77 25.25 -37.20
N ASN A 46 -2.90 24.80 -37.74
CA ASN A 46 -4.09 25.65 -37.95
C ASN A 46 -4.89 25.90 -36.67
N LEU A 47 -4.62 25.14 -35.60
CA LEU A 47 -5.14 25.35 -34.25
C LEU A 47 -4.11 26.07 -33.36
N GLN A 48 -3.23 26.88 -33.95
CA GLN A 48 -2.42 27.85 -33.20
C GLN A 48 -3.32 28.98 -32.73
N MET A 49 -3.98 28.77 -31.60
CA MET A 49 -4.54 29.86 -30.81
C MET A 49 -3.41 30.87 -30.54
N PRO A 50 -3.64 32.18 -30.78
CA PRO A 50 -2.59 33.17 -30.60
C PRO A 50 -2.06 33.08 -29.17
N ILE A 51 -0.74 33.26 -28.99
CA ILE A 51 -0.05 33.12 -27.69
C ILE A 51 -0.84 33.81 -26.57
N GLY A 52 -1.43 34.97 -26.86
CA GLY A 52 -2.29 35.74 -25.95
C GLY A 52 -3.46 34.95 -25.35
N VAL A 53 -4.08 34.01 -26.06
CA VAL A 53 -5.18 33.21 -25.51
C VAL A 53 -4.68 32.16 -24.52
N TRP A 54 -3.51 31.57 -24.77
CA TRP A 54 -2.87 30.68 -23.80
C TRP A 54 -2.44 31.44 -22.54
N THR A 55 -1.92 32.66 -22.70
CA THR A 55 -1.59 33.53 -21.54
C THR A 55 -2.84 33.91 -20.77
N VAL A 56 -3.94 34.28 -21.45
CA VAL A 56 -5.21 34.62 -20.79
C VAL A 56 -5.82 33.41 -20.08
N LEU A 57 -5.82 32.23 -20.71
CA LEU A 57 -6.27 30.99 -20.06
C LEU A 57 -5.41 30.65 -18.84
N ALA A 58 -4.09 30.73 -18.96
CA ALA A 58 -3.17 30.48 -17.85
C ALA A 58 -3.40 31.45 -16.68
N LEU A 59 -3.58 32.75 -16.97
CA LEU A 59 -3.88 33.78 -15.96
C LEU A 59 -5.25 33.58 -15.33
N LEU A 60 -6.27 33.19 -16.10
CA LEU A 60 -7.60 32.86 -15.59
C LEU A 60 -7.56 31.61 -14.69
N THR A 61 -6.86 30.56 -15.10
CA THR A 61 -6.68 29.36 -14.27
C THR A 61 -5.87 29.68 -13.01
N ALA A 62 -4.80 30.46 -13.10
CA ALA A 62 -4.02 30.89 -11.95
C ALA A 62 -4.85 31.75 -10.99
N GLY A 63 -5.67 32.66 -11.52
CA GLY A 63 -6.59 33.49 -10.74
C GLY A 63 -7.69 32.68 -10.05
N LEU A 64 -8.26 31.67 -10.72
CA LEU A 64 -9.24 30.75 -10.15
C LEU A 64 -8.61 29.87 -9.04
N VAL A 65 -7.40 29.35 -9.27
CA VAL A 65 -6.63 28.58 -8.29
C VAL A 65 -6.27 29.45 -7.09
N ALA A 66 -5.77 30.68 -7.30
CA ALA A 66 -5.45 31.60 -6.22
C ALA A 66 -6.69 32.00 -5.41
N ARG A 67 -7.84 32.19 -6.07
CA ARG A 67 -9.11 32.49 -5.39
C ARG A 67 -9.67 31.30 -4.63
N ALA A 68 -9.49 30.07 -5.14
CA ALA A 68 -9.82 28.84 -4.44
C ALA A 68 -8.90 28.64 -3.21
N ALA A 69 -7.59 28.89 -3.36
CA ALA A 69 -6.62 28.86 -2.27
C ALA A 69 -6.96 29.89 -1.17
N TYR A 70 -7.30 31.12 -1.57
CA TYR A 70 -7.61 32.21 -0.65
C TYR A 70 -8.94 32.00 0.09
N ARG A 71 -9.95 31.40 -0.55
CA ARG A 71 -11.23 31.07 0.08
C ARG A 71 -11.16 29.82 0.97
N SER A 72 -10.17 28.97 0.77
CA SER A 72 -9.88 27.84 1.65
C SER A 72 -9.02 28.33 2.82
N SER A 73 -9.65 28.96 3.82
CA SER A 73 -9.06 29.21 5.14
C SER A 73 -8.92 27.92 5.98
N SER A 74 -8.56 26.81 5.31
CA SER A 74 -8.20 25.51 5.87
C SER A 74 -7.01 24.97 5.06
N PRO A 75 -6.05 24.28 5.70
CA PRO A 75 -4.77 23.88 5.08
C PRO A 75 -4.92 22.67 4.15
N THR A 76 -5.98 22.62 3.35
CA THR A 76 -6.23 21.55 2.39
C THR A 76 -5.53 21.87 1.08
N CYS A 77 -4.53 21.07 0.73
CA CYS A 77 -3.84 21.13 -0.56
C CYS A 77 -4.83 21.11 -1.72
N LEU A 78 -4.68 22.06 -2.65
CA LEU A 78 -5.48 22.23 -3.87
C LEU A 78 -5.42 21.00 -4.80
N LEU A 79 -4.37 20.19 -4.66
CA LEU A 79 -4.23 18.88 -5.27
C LEU A 79 -4.03 17.90 -4.11
N SER A 80 -4.99 16.99 -3.92
CA SER A 80 -4.87 15.88 -2.98
C SER A 80 -5.04 14.58 -3.77
N GLY A 81 -4.23 13.58 -3.45
CA GLY A 81 -4.28 12.28 -4.11
C GLY A 81 -3.02 11.46 -3.85
N THR A 82 -3.18 10.14 -3.86
CA THR A 82 -2.08 9.17 -3.66
C THR A 82 -0.98 9.32 -4.71
N TRP A 83 -1.32 9.76 -5.92
CA TRP A 83 -0.36 10.04 -6.99
C TRP A 83 0.69 11.12 -6.62
N LEU A 84 0.32 12.12 -5.82
CA LEU A 84 1.29 13.12 -5.34
C LEU A 84 2.26 12.50 -4.34
N GLN A 85 1.78 11.61 -3.48
CA GLN A 85 2.61 10.92 -2.51
C GLN A 85 3.61 10.00 -3.21
N GLU A 86 3.18 9.32 -4.28
CA GLU A 86 4.07 8.49 -5.11
C GLU A 86 5.14 9.32 -5.83
N ILE A 87 4.78 10.46 -6.43
CA ILE A 87 5.75 11.34 -7.11
C ILE A 87 6.72 11.98 -6.11
N ALA A 88 6.25 12.30 -4.90
CA ALA A 88 7.07 12.91 -3.86
C ALA A 88 7.89 11.90 -3.05
N ARG A 89 7.68 10.59 -3.24
CA ARG A 89 8.41 9.54 -2.54
C ARG A 89 9.88 9.58 -2.94
N GLN A 90 10.77 9.44 -1.98
CA GLN A 90 12.20 9.31 -2.28
C GLN A 90 12.45 7.99 -3.02
N PRO A 91 13.20 8.01 -4.14
CA PRO A 91 13.55 6.78 -4.85
C PRO A 91 14.27 5.79 -3.95
N SER A 92 13.90 4.52 -4.04
CA SER A 92 14.52 3.46 -3.24
C SER A 92 15.95 3.19 -3.72
N ASN A 93 16.85 2.82 -2.79
CA ASN A 93 18.18 2.31 -3.15
C ASN A 93 18.08 0.83 -3.53
N CYS A 94 17.85 0.56 -4.81
CA CYS A 94 17.60 -0.79 -5.32
C CYS A 94 18.76 -1.77 -5.00
N SER A 95 20.01 -1.30 -5.01
CA SER A 95 21.19 -2.11 -4.72
C SER A 95 21.17 -2.65 -3.29
N SER A 96 20.89 -1.80 -2.30
CA SER A 96 20.78 -2.26 -0.90
C SER A 96 19.51 -3.08 -0.68
N MET A 97 18.39 -2.61 -1.22
CA MET A 97 17.06 -3.15 -0.99
C MET A 97 16.90 -4.59 -1.50
N CYS A 98 17.41 -4.91 -2.69
CA CYS A 98 17.03 -6.17 -3.34
C CYS A 98 18.09 -6.82 -4.24
N ALA A 99 19.21 -6.17 -4.56
CA ALA A 99 20.14 -6.73 -5.53
C ALA A 99 20.58 -8.15 -5.13
N GLY A 100 20.49 -9.07 -6.09
CA GLY A 100 20.81 -10.49 -5.91
C GLY A 100 19.77 -11.31 -5.12
N LEU A 101 18.63 -10.73 -4.73
CA LEU A 101 17.56 -11.49 -4.08
C LEU A 101 16.70 -12.23 -5.10
N THR A 102 16.52 -13.53 -4.87
CA THR A 102 15.52 -14.37 -5.54
C THR A 102 14.38 -14.78 -4.60
N SER A 103 14.57 -14.61 -3.30
CA SER A 103 13.58 -14.85 -2.25
C SER A 103 13.83 -13.91 -1.07
N VAL A 104 12.85 -13.78 -0.16
CA VAL A 104 13.06 -13.07 1.11
C VAL A 104 14.13 -13.82 1.93
N PRO A 105 15.21 -13.15 2.36
CA PRO A 105 16.19 -13.73 3.28
C PRO A 105 15.53 -14.26 4.55
N VAL A 106 15.99 -15.41 5.02
CA VAL A 106 15.49 -16.05 6.23
C VAL A 106 16.65 -16.21 7.21
N GLU A 107 16.46 -15.73 8.43
CA GLU A 107 17.44 -15.84 9.51
C GLU A 107 16.79 -16.50 10.74
N THR A 108 17.62 -17.15 11.55
CA THR A 108 17.28 -17.72 12.86
C THR A 108 18.31 -17.21 13.86
N ASP A 109 17.87 -16.76 15.03
CA ASP A 109 18.76 -16.25 16.09
C ASP A 109 19.72 -15.12 15.63
N ILE A 110 19.21 -14.17 14.84
CA ILE A 110 19.99 -13.03 14.33
C ILE A 110 20.39 -12.07 15.46
N SER A 111 21.65 -11.65 15.51
CA SER A 111 22.11 -10.69 16.51
C SER A 111 21.64 -9.26 16.19
N PRO A 112 21.48 -8.38 17.20
CA PRO A 112 21.15 -6.97 16.98
C PRO A 112 22.11 -6.26 16.01
N GLU A 113 23.41 -6.52 16.13
CA GLU A 113 24.44 -5.88 15.29
C GLU A 113 24.28 -6.31 13.83
N ARG A 114 24.01 -7.59 13.59
CA ARG A 114 23.78 -8.11 12.24
C ARG A 114 22.48 -7.56 11.66
N PHE A 115 21.41 -7.48 12.46
CA PHE A 115 20.14 -6.90 12.04
C PHE A 115 20.31 -5.43 11.63
N LEU A 116 20.97 -4.63 12.48
CA LEU A 116 21.22 -3.22 12.25
C LEU A 116 22.04 -2.98 10.98
N GLN A 117 23.12 -3.75 10.80
CA GLN A 117 24.04 -3.57 9.66
C GLN A 117 23.42 -3.97 8.32
N LEU A 118 22.59 -5.01 8.29
CA LEU A 118 22.14 -5.62 7.03
C LEU A 118 20.70 -5.28 6.65
N TYR A 119 19.82 -5.00 7.62
CA TYR A 119 18.38 -5.00 7.39
C TYR A 119 17.65 -3.74 7.89
N ALA A 120 17.96 -3.25 9.09
CA ALA A 120 17.15 -2.23 9.78
C ALA A 120 16.75 -1.02 8.89
N TYR A 121 17.69 -0.47 8.11
CA TYR A 121 17.46 0.73 7.30
C TYR A 121 17.91 0.59 5.83
N THR A 122 18.08 -0.65 5.36
CA THR A 122 18.58 -0.91 4.00
C THR A 122 17.45 -1.04 2.97
N GLY A 123 16.20 -1.11 3.44
CA GLY A 123 15.01 -1.49 2.66
C GLY A 123 14.94 -3.00 2.38
N ARG A 124 15.95 -3.78 2.76
CA ARG A 124 16.01 -5.21 2.49
C ARG A 124 15.07 -5.98 3.41
N PRO A 125 14.09 -6.73 2.87
CA PRO A 125 13.17 -7.49 3.71
C PRO A 125 13.90 -8.64 4.41
N LEU A 126 13.38 -9.06 5.56
CA LEU A 126 13.92 -10.16 6.34
C LEU A 126 12.82 -10.93 7.05
N LEU A 127 12.80 -12.24 6.89
CA LEU A 127 12.03 -13.12 7.77
C LEU A 127 12.93 -13.65 8.89
N VAL A 128 12.60 -13.34 10.14
CA VAL A 128 13.21 -13.96 11.31
C VAL A 128 12.31 -15.08 11.79
N ARG A 129 12.79 -16.32 11.66
CA ARG A 129 12.07 -17.50 12.16
C ARG A 129 12.13 -17.54 13.67
N ASN A 130 11.01 -17.88 14.31
CA ASN A 130 10.91 -17.91 15.78
C ASN A 130 11.37 -16.58 16.44
N GLY A 131 11.08 -15.45 15.79
CA GLY A 131 11.43 -14.11 16.23
C GLY A 131 10.75 -13.67 17.53
N THR A 132 9.60 -14.28 17.87
CA THR A 132 8.81 -13.98 19.06
C THR A 132 9.14 -14.88 20.25
N ARG A 133 10.36 -15.43 20.30
CA ARG A 133 10.79 -16.36 21.34
C ARG A 133 10.49 -15.80 22.74
N GLY A 134 9.77 -16.58 23.54
CA GLY A 134 9.40 -16.22 24.92
C GLY A 134 8.11 -15.41 25.05
N TRP A 135 7.52 -14.96 23.93
CA TRP A 135 6.25 -14.23 24.00
C TRP A 135 5.13 -15.16 24.44
N ARG A 136 4.42 -14.75 25.49
CA ARG A 136 3.22 -15.45 25.96
C ARG A 136 2.03 -15.23 25.03
N ALA A 137 2.09 -14.26 24.13
CA ALA A 137 1.02 -13.94 23.17
C ALA A 137 0.48 -15.18 22.44
N HIS A 138 1.34 -16.13 22.04
CA HIS A 138 0.92 -17.37 21.38
C HIS A 138 -0.02 -18.25 22.22
N GLN A 139 -0.03 -18.11 23.54
CA GLN A 139 -0.85 -18.89 24.45
C GLN A 139 -2.18 -18.19 24.79
N TYR A 140 -2.24 -16.86 24.69
CA TYR A 140 -3.37 -16.07 25.20
C TYR A 140 -4.13 -15.31 24.11
N PHE A 141 -3.44 -14.87 23.05
CA PHE A 141 -4.07 -14.05 22.02
C PHE A 141 -5.03 -14.91 21.20
N SER A 142 -6.30 -14.63 21.44
CA SER A 142 -7.45 -15.12 20.68
C SER A 142 -8.29 -13.92 20.29
N TYR A 143 -9.23 -14.11 19.37
CA TYR A 143 -10.19 -13.07 19.04
C TYR A 143 -10.94 -12.58 20.29
N GLU A 144 -11.38 -13.53 21.13
CA GLU A 144 -12.10 -13.27 22.38
C GLU A 144 -11.23 -12.50 23.37
N PHE A 145 -9.97 -12.90 23.56
CA PHE A 145 -9.05 -12.17 24.43
C PHE A 145 -8.89 -10.71 24.00
N ILE A 146 -8.71 -10.45 22.69
CA ILE A 146 -8.53 -9.11 22.16
C ILE A 146 -9.82 -8.28 22.33
N ARG A 147 -10.99 -8.85 22.04
CA ARG A 147 -12.28 -8.20 22.30
C ARG A 147 -12.42 -7.84 23.78
N ASP A 148 -12.28 -8.81 24.67
CA ASP A 148 -12.49 -8.63 26.11
C ASP A 148 -11.49 -7.63 26.70
N LEU A 149 -10.27 -7.59 26.17
CA LEU A 149 -9.27 -6.58 26.52
C LEU A 149 -9.75 -5.17 26.16
N HIS A 150 -10.30 -4.96 24.97
CA HIS A 150 -10.79 -3.65 24.57
C HIS A 150 -12.09 -3.28 25.32
N ASP A 151 -12.93 -4.25 25.68
CA ASP A 151 -14.14 -4.02 26.51
C ASP A 151 -13.82 -3.54 27.92
N ARG A 152 -12.70 -3.99 28.50
CA ARG A 152 -12.18 -3.47 29.78
C ARG A 152 -11.67 -2.03 29.68
N HIS A 153 -11.36 -1.57 28.47
CA HIS A 153 -10.90 -0.20 28.19
C HIS A 153 -11.78 0.48 27.14
N PRO A 154 -13.03 0.87 27.44
CA PRO A 154 -13.96 1.40 26.42
C PRO A 154 -13.43 2.62 25.65
N SER A 155 -12.53 3.41 26.24
CA SER A 155 -11.85 4.52 25.57
C SER A 155 -10.94 4.08 24.41
N ALA A 156 -10.59 2.79 24.33
CA ALA A 156 -9.86 2.20 23.22
C ALA A 156 -10.68 2.17 21.92
N TYR A 157 -12.01 2.14 22.03
CA TYR A 157 -12.92 2.29 20.89
C TYR A 157 -13.07 3.76 20.45
N GLY A 158 -12.80 4.71 21.35
CA GLY A 158 -13.14 6.12 21.18
C GLY A 158 -12.03 6.97 20.58
N HIS A 159 -11.60 6.69 19.34
CA HIS A 159 -10.76 7.61 18.57
C HIS A 159 -11.14 7.51 17.07
N GLY A 160 -11.59 8.61 16.47
CA GLY A 160 -11.66 8.73 15.01
C GLY A 160 -10.27 8.58 14.36
N PRO A 161 -10.12 8.90 13.06
CA PRO A 161 -9.73 8.01 11.94
C PRO A 161 -8.45 7.12 12.11
N ASN A 162 -8.20 6.57 13.30
CA ASN A 162 -7.03 5.72 13.60
C ASN A 162 -7.30 4.22 13.42
N ILE A 163 -8.51 3.87 12.99
CA ILE A 163 -8.87 2.53 12.54
C ILE A 163 -8.80 2.54 11.02
N LYS A 164 -7.73 1.97 10.45
CA LYS A 164 -7.73 1.60 9.03
C LYS A 164 -8.41 0.23 8.96
N VAL A 165 -9.75 0.20 8.97
CA VAL A 165 -10.45 -1.04 8.62
C VAL A 165 -10.10 -1.33 7.16
N ILE A 166 -9.09 -2.16 6.94
CA ILE A 166 -8.73 -2.65 5.62
C ILE A 166 -9.67 -3.81 5.30
N ASP A 167 -10.96 -3.52 5.19
CA ASP A 167 -11.87 -4.38 4.45
C ASP A 167 -12.33 -3.62 3.20
N PRO A 168 -11.56 -3.67 2.09
CA PRO A 168 -11.95 -3.01 0.84
C PRO A 168 -13.25 -3.59 0.24
N PHE A 169 -13.83 -4.63 0.84
CA PHE A 169 -14.98 -5.36 0.30
C PHE A 169 -16.18 -5.47 1.27
N ASN A 170 -16.06 -5.19 2.57
CA ASN A 170 -17.20 -5.11 3.50
C ASN A 170 -17.36 -3.75 4.16
N VAL A 171 -18.47 -3.10 3.83
CA VAL A 171 -18.97 -1.89 4.48
C VAL A 171 -19.50 -2.15 5.91
N GLU A 172 -19.58 -3.42 6.33
CA GLU A 172 -20.17 -3.85 7.61
C GLU A 172 -19.28 -3.61 8.83
N LEU A 173 -17.98 -3.39 8.63
CA LEU A 173 -16.99 -3.18 9.69
C LEU A 173 -16.63 -1.70 9.81
N ALA A 174 -17.59 -0.85 10.20
CA ALA A 174 -17.37 0.60 10.24
C ALA A 174 -16.45 1.03 11.39
N THR A 175 -16.46 0.30 12.51
CA THR A 175 -15.67 0.63 13.70
C THR A 175 -14.92 -0.59 14.24
N LEU A 176 -13.92 -0.35 15.09
CA LEU A 176 -13.21 -1.40 15.83
C LEU A 176 -14.16 -2.15 16.76
N HIS A 177 -15.15 -1.45 17.32
CA HIS A 177 -16.18 -2.09 18.13
C HIS A 177 -16.97 -3.10 17.29
N ASP A 178 -17.45 -2.72 16.10
CA ASP A 178 -18.17 -3.63 15.19
C ASP A 178 -17.30 -4.83 14.79
N ALA A 179 -16.01 -4.56 14.50
CA ALA A 179 -15.06 -5.58 14.10
C ALA A 179 -14.71 -6.58 15.21
N LEU A 180 -14.65 -6.16 16.48
CA LEU A 180 -14.41 -7.05 17.62
C LEU A 180 -15.70 -7.71 18.15
N HIS A 181 -16.87 -7.17 17.82
CA HIS A 181 -18.17 -7.70 18.24
C HIS A 181 -18.96 -8.45 17.15
N MET A 182 -18.30 -8.86 16.07
CA MET A 182 -18.93 -9.73 15.07
C MET A 182 -19.51 -11.01 15.72
N SER A 183 -20.73 -11.37 15.31
CA SER A 183 -21.32 -12.66 15.69
C SER A 183 -20.48 -13.82 15.17
N GLU A 184 -20.60 -14.99 15.80
CA GLU A 184 -19.91 -16.20 15.33
C GLU A 184 -20.28 -16.55 13.88
N GLU A 185 -21.56 -16.40 13.52
CA GLU A 185 -22.02 -16.58 12.14
C GLU A 185 -21.31 -15.64 11.17
N ARG A 186 -21.12 -14.37 11.56
CA ARG A 186 -20.43 -13.39 10.71
C ARG A 186 -18.95 -13.70 10.55
N ARG A 187 -18.30 -14.20 11.61
CA ARG A 187 -16.89 -14.63 11.58
C ARG A 187 -16.62 -15.84 10.68
N ARG A 188 -17.66 -16.60 10.30
CA ARG A 188 -17.54 -17.69 9.31
C ARG A 188 -17.43 -17.19 7.87
N ARG A 189 -17.73 -15.92 7.61
CA ARG A 189 -17.56 -15.27 6.31
C ARG A 189 -16.20 -14.55 6.27
N PRO A 190 -15.58 -14.38 5.10
CA PRO A 190 -14.35 -13.62 4.95
C PRO A 190 -14.41 -12.25 5.65
N PHE A 191 -13.39 -11.94 6.43
CA PHE A 191 -13.15 -10.63 7.03
C PHE A 191 -11.65 -10.39 7.20
N TYR A 192 -11.25 -9.13 7.12
CA TYR A 192 -9.92 -8.67 7.50
C TYR A 192 -10.01 -7.24 8.01
N PHE A 193 -9.38 -6.94 9.14
CA PHE A 193 -9.30 -5.59 9.66
C PHE A 193 -7.99 -5.39 10.41
N GLY A 194 -7.56 -4.14 10.52
CA GLY A 194 -6.41 -3.76 11.32
C GLY A 194 -6.61 -2.41 11.99
N TRP A 195 -5.85 -2.16 13.04
CA TRP A 195 -5.88 -0.89 13.75
C TRP A 195 -4.57 -0.64 14.47
N LYS A 196 -4.30 0.64 14.74
CA LYS A 196 -3.23 1.06 15.62
C LYS A 196 -3.78 1.17 17.04
N ASN A 197 -3.24 0.42 17.98
CA ASN A 197 -3.57 0.59 19.38
C ASN A 197 -2.79 1.78 19.97
N LEU A 198 -3.52 2.81 20.36
CA LEU A 198 -2.99 4.01 21.03
C LEU A 198 -3.49 4.13 22.48
N ASN A 199 -4.32 3.19 22.93
CA ASN A 199 -4.88 3.23 24.27
C ASN A 199 -3.85 2.75 25.29
N ARG A 200 -3.48 3.63 26.21
CA ARG A 200 -2.47 3.34 27.25
C ARG A 200 -2.84 2.13 28.12
N GLY A 201 -4.12 1.97 28.49
CA GLY A 201 -4.58 0.85 29.31
C GLY A 201 -4.41 -0.48 28.60
N VAL A 202 -4.82 -0.54 27.32
CA VAL A 202 -4.62 -1.71 26.45
C VAL A 202 -3.13 -1.99 26.26
N CYS A 203 -2.30 -0.98 25.95
CA CYS A 203 -0.84 -1.16 25.79
C CYS A 203 -0.20 -1.79 27.04
N LEU A 204 -0.53 -1.30 28.24
CA LEU A 204 0.03 -1.82 29.49
C LEU A 204 -0.36 -3.28 29.76
N GLU A 205 -1.57 -3.69 29.38
CA GLU A 205 -1.97 -5.10 29.47
C GLU A 205 -1.22 -5.96 28.45
N LEU A 206 -1.11 -5.51 27.19
CA LEU A 206 -0.43 -6.24 26.11
C LEU A 206 1.06 -6.49 26.37
N MET A 207 1.74 -5.55 27.04
CA MET A 207 3.14 -5.68 27.47
C MET A 207 3.41 -6.89 28.39
N ASN A 208 2.37 -7.52 28.96
CA ASN A 208 2.54 -8.76 29.74
C ASN A 208 2.62 -10.03 28.86
N TYR A 209 2.35 -9.90 27.55
CA TYR A 209 2.22 -11.02 26.63
C TYR A 209 3.22 -11.00 25.48
N HIS A 210 3.69 -9.83 25.09
CA HIS A 210 4.74 -9.69 24.09
C HIS A 210 5.77 -8.68 24.56
N GLU A 211 6.92 -8.75 23.93
CA GLU A 211 8.03 -7.85 24.19
C GLU A 211 8.49 -7.24 22.87
N ARG A 212 9.54 -6.44 22.94
CA ARG A 212 10.29 -6.04 21.75
C ARG A 212 10.98 -7.29 21.14
N PRO A 213 11.04 -7.45 19.81
CA PRO A 213 11.82 -8.52 19.20
C PRO A 213 13.29 -8.49 19.67
N TYR A 214 13.85 -9.65 20.02
CA TYR A 214 15.17 -9.75 20.68
C TYR A 214 16.34 -9.19 19.85
N TYR A 215 16.18 -9.15 18.53
CA TYR A 215 17.19 -8.66 17.59
C TYR A 215 17.08 -7.15 17.33
N LEU A 216 16.09 -6.46 17.90
CA LEU A 216 16.05 -5.01 17.87
C LEU A 216 16.91 -4.50 19.04
N GLY A 217 18.15 -4.09 18.76
CA GLY A 217 19.10 -3.61 19.76
C GLY A 217 18.67 -2.30 20.45
N PRO A 218 19.23 -1.96 21.61
CA PRO A 218 18.83 -0.77 22.39
C PRO A 218 18.96 0.56 21.64
N GLU A 219 19.81 0.62 20.62
CA GLU A 219 20.01 1.77 19.73
C GLU A 219 18.84 2.06 18.79
N ILE A 220 18.01 1.05 18.51
CA ILE A 220 16.80 1.22 17.69
C ILE A 220 15.68 1.71 18.60
N GLU A 221 15.04 2.82 18.26
CA GLU A 221 13.85 3.30 18.95
C GLU A 221 12.64 2.44 18.54
N HIS A 222 11.88 2.02 19.54
CA HIS A 222 10.70 1.18 19.37
C HIS A 222 9.49 1.86 20.01
N PRO A 223 8.54 2.39 19.22
CA PRO A 223 7.31 2.95 19.74
C PRO A 223 6.54 1.90 20.55
N ALA A 224 5.87 2.33 21.62
CA ALA A 224 4.97 1.45 22.38
C ALA A 224 3.63 1.18 21.66
N ALA A 225 3.42 1.78 20.49
CA ALA A 225 2.19 1.64 19.72
C ALA A 225 2.25 0.39 18.83
N ASP A 226 1.28 -0.47 19.01
CA ASP A 226 1.14 -1.72 18.27
C ASP A 226 0.12 -1.60 17.14
N TRP A 227 0.41 -2.23 16.02
CA TRP A 227 -0.51 -2.49 14.93
C TRP A 227 -1.03 -3.92 15.04
N PHE A 228 -2.35 -4.07 15.10
CA PHE A 228 -3.00 -5.38 15.03
C PHE A 228 -3.62 -5.58 13.67
N TYR A 229 -3.59 -6.82 13.19
CA TYR A 229 -4.44 -7.25 12.09
C TYR A 229 -5.03 -8.62 12.38
N ILE A 230 -6.34 -8.74 12.16
CA ILE A 230 -7.10 -9.96 12.36
C ILE A 230 -7.89 -10.25 11.09
N GLY A 231 -7.89 -11.49 10.65
CA GLY A 231 -8.78 -11.92 9.58
C GLY A 231 -8.88 -13.43 9.41
N SER A 232 -9.93 -13.85 8.72
CA SER A 232 -10.15 -15.22 8.27
C SER A 232 -9.37 -15.52 6.97
N ALA A 233 -9.34 -16.77 6.53
CA ALA A 233 -8.79 -17.16 5.22
C ALA A 233 -9.41 -16.35 4.06
N SER A 234 -8.66 -15.40 3.53
CA SER A 234 -9.06 -14.51 2.44
C SER A 234 -7.88 -13.71 1.90
N ARG A 235 -8.14 -12.91 0.84
CA ARG A 235 -7.29 -11.77 0.53
C ARG A 235 -7.42 -10.77 1.68
N ALA A 236 -6.30 -10.46 2.32
CA ALA A 236 -6.23 -9.53 3.42
C ALA A 236 -5.98 -8.12 2.84
N ALA A 237 -4.77 -7.57 2.98
CA ALA A 237 -4.43 -6.31 2.36
C ALA A 237 -4.16 -6.49 0.85
N LEU A 238 -4.85 -5.70 0.01
CA LEU A 238 -4.54 -5.60 -1.42
C LEU A 238 -3.16 -4.96 -1.63
N LEU A 239 -2.62 -5.06 -2.84
CA LEU A 239 -1.33 -4.48 -3.17
C LEU A 239 -1.34 -2.96 -2.94
N HIS A 240 -0.51 -2.49 -2.03
CA HIS A 240 -0.38 -1.07 -1.70
C HIS A 240 1.02 -0.77 -1.19
N ILE A 241 1.35 0.52 -1.11
CA ILE A 241 2.50 1.03 -0.38
C ILE A 241 1.98 1.85 0.80
N ASP A 242 2.67 1.83 1.92
CA ASP A 242 2.34 2.70 3.04
C ASP A 242 3.26 3.91 3.06
N PHE A 243 2.67 5.10 3.20
CA PHE A 243 3.42 6.35 3.27
C PHE A 243 3.89 6.67 4.70
N PHE A 244 4.45 5.66 5.38
CA PHE A 244 5.11 5.83 6.68
C PHE A 244 6.62 5.95 6.47
N TYR A 245 7.28 6.93 7.08
CA TYR A 245 8.74 7.11 6.91
C TYR A 245 9.60 6.05 7.60
N ARG A 246 9.00 4.98 8.14
CA ARG A 246 9.64 4.05 9.06
C ARG A 246 9.53 2.60 8.58
N PRO A 247 10.63 1.84 8.64
CA PRO A 247 10.58 0.39 8.58
C PRO A 247 9.66 -0.17 9.66
N SER A 248 9.10 -1.35 9.39
CA SER A 248 8.22 -2.03 10.33
C SER A 248 8.54 -3.52 10.42
N TRP A 249 8.09 -4.11 11.51
CA TRP A 249 8.09 -5.54 11.70
C TRP A 249 6.66 -6.00 11.98
N GLN A 250 6.32 -7.22 11.53
CA GLN A 250 5.04 -7.86 11.82
C GLN A 250 5.28 -9.31 12.26
N ALA A 251 4.95 -9.58 13.51
CA ALA A 251 4.94 -10.88 14.15
C ALA A 251 3.65 -11.64 13.85
N GLN A 252 3.79 -12.90 13.44
CA GLN A 252 2.68 -13.82 13.27
C GLN A 252 2.39 -14.53 14.59
N ILE A 253 1.25 -14.22 15.22
CA ILE A 253 0.90 -14.77 16.54
C ILE A 253 0.07 -16.05 16.40
N ALA A 254 -0.93 -16.01 15.53
CA ALA A 254 -1.82 -17.13 15.22
C ALA A 254 -2.19 -17.09 13.73
N GLY A 255 -2.52 -18.22 13.13
CA GLY A 255 -2.74 -18.25 11.68
C GLY A 255 -1.44 -18.30 10.87
N ARG A 256 -1.57 -18.50 9.57
CA ARG A 256 -0.50 -18.26 8.60
C ARG A 256 -0.88 -17.16 7.63
N LYS A 257 0.13 -16.39 7.19
CA LYS A 257 -0.04 -15.39 6.14
C LYS A 257 0.98 -15.59 5.04
N ARG A 258 0.59 -15.24 3.82
CA ARG A 258 1.48 -15.03 2.69
C ARG A 258 1.62 -13.54 2.44
N TRP A 259 2.87 -13.10 2.33
CA TRP A 259 3.24 -11.77 1.87
C TRP A 259 3.74 -11.83 0.44
N ILE A 260 3.27 -10.91 -0.37
CA ILE A 260 3.80 -10.64 -1.71
C ILE A 260 4.43 -9.26 -1.65
N LEU A 261 5.70 -9.16 -2.03
CA LEU A 261 6.47 -7.91 -2.08
C LEU A 261 6.81 -7.62 -3.54
N GLN A 262 6.32 -6.50 -4.04
CA GLN A 262 6.57 -6.01 -5.39
C GLN A 262 7.54 -4.82 -5.31
N PRO A 263 8.67 -4.84 -6.03
CA PRO A 263 9.56 -3.69 -6.06
C PRO A 263 8.88 -2.48 -6.70
N PRO A 264 9.28 -1.26 -6.33
CA PRO A 264 8.81 -0.06 -7.00
C PRO A 264 9.40 0.03 -8.40
N VAL A 265 8.75 0.79 -9.28
CA VAL A 265 9.06 0.83 -10.73
C VAL A 265 10.51 1.21 -10.99
N GLU A 266 11.09 2.12 -10.21
CA GLU A 266 12.50 2.53 -10.35
C GLU A 266 13.50 1.38 -10.10
N CYS A 267 13.06 0.29 -9.46
CA CYS A 267 13.88 -0.85 -9.12
C CYS A 267 13.57 -2.13 -9.92
N GLU A 268 12.62 -2.12 -10.86
CA GLU A 268 12.23 -3.32 -11.63
C GLU A 268 13.36 -3.93 -12.47
N SER A 269 14.39 -3.15 -12.81
CA SER A 269 15.56 -3.63 -13.56
C SER A 269 16.59 -4.37 -12.68
N VAL A 270 16.47 -4.25 -11.35
CA VAL A 270 17.41 -4.81 -10.37
C VAL A 270 16.73 -5.84 -9.48
N CYS A 271 15.48 -5.57 -9.09
CA CYS A 271 14.69 -6.42 -8.19
C CYS A 271 13.74 -7.32 -8.97
N SER A 272 13.45 -8.49 -8.40
CA SER A 272 12.30 -9.30 -8.77
C SER A 272 11.25 -9.26 -7.66
N PRO A 273 9.95 -9.53 -7.96
CA PRO A 273 8.94 -9.72 -6.94
C PRO A 273 9.33 -10.87 -6.00
N LEU A 274 9.07 -10.70 -4.71
CA LEU A 274 9.35 -11.68 -3.68
C LEU A 274 8.04 -12.17 -3.03
N GLN A 275 8.06 -13.40 -2.55
CA GLN A 275 6.94 -13.98 -1.80
C GLN A 275 7.49 -14.72 -0.58
N VAL A 276 6.78 -14.63 0.54
CA VAL A 276 7.13 -15.35 1.76
C VAL A 276 5.90 -15.73 2.56
N ASP A 277 5.89 -16.96 3.07
CA ASP A 277 4.88 -17.44 4.01
C ASP A 277 5.43 -17.35 5.43
N ILE A 278 4.63 -16.77 6.32
CA ILE A 278 4.96 -16.58 7.74
C ILE A 278 4.03 -17.41 8.61
N GLU A 279 4.61 -18.03 9.62
CA GLU A 279 3.94 -18.96 10.53
C GLU A 279 3.99 -18.46 11.99
N PRO A 280 3.12 -18.98 12.89
CA PRO A 280 3.15 -18.58 14.29
C PRO A 280 4.55 -18.68 14.88
N GLY A 281 5.08 -17.55 15.34
CA GLY A 281 6.45 -17.44 15.85
C GLY A 281 7.36 -16.56 14.99
N ASP A 282 7.05 -16.42 13.71
CA ASP A 282 7.87 -15.66 12.77
C ASP A 282 7.65 -14.15 12.87
N ILE A 283 8.68 -13.38 12.52
CA ILE A 283 8.60 -11.94 12.36
C ILE A 283 9.12 -11.54 10.98
N LEU A 284 8.27 -10.92 10.17
CA LEU A 284 8.67 -10.28 8.91
C LEU A 284 9.05 -8.83 9.17
N ASN A 285 10.26 -8.45 8.77
CA ASN A 285 10.73 -7.07 8.72
C ASN A 285 10.64 -6.60 7.28
N VAL A 286 10.00 -5.46 7.07
CA VAL A 286 9.80 -4.86 5.75
C VAL A 286 9.78 -3.35 5.91
N ASP A 287 10.31 -2.63 4.91
CA ASP A 287 10.05 -1.20 4.78
C ASP A 287 8.82 -1.01 3.90
N PRO A 288 7.64 -0.71 4.48
CA PRO A 288 6.39 -0.65 3.73
C PRO A 288 6.28 0.62 2.88
N ASN A 289 7.23 1.56 3.00
CA ASN A 289 7.38 2.74 2.15
C ASN A 289 8.37 2.53 1.01
N GLN A 290 9.05 1.37 0.95
CA GLN A 290 9.89 0.99 -0.18
C GLN A 290 9.32 -0.20 -0.97
N TRP A 291 8.55 -1.08 -0.32
CA TRP A 291 7.93 -2.23 -0.96
C TRP A 291 6.41 -2.08 -1.09
N TYR A 292 5.93 -2.18 -2.32
CA TYR A 292 4.52 -2.50 -2.53
C TYR A 292 4.25 -3.89 -1.98
N HIS A 293 3.18 -4.06 -1.22
CA HIS A 293 2.92 -5.32 -0.55
C HIS A 293 1.44 -5.68 -0.51
N ALA A 294 1.18 -6.98 -0.60
CA ALA A 294 -0.13 -7.58 -0.44
C ALA A 294 -0.05 -8.75 0.54
N THR A 295 -1.14 -9.00 1.27
CA THR A 295 -1.21 -10.10 2.22
C THR A 295 -2.41 -11.01 1.97
N TYR A 296 -2.23 -12.29 2.27
CA TYR A 296 -3.25 -13.31 2.17
C TYR A 296 -3.23 -14.15 3.45
N VAL A 297 -4.38 -14.34 4.09
CA VAL A 297 -4.50 -15.28 5.21
C VAL A 297 -4.68 -16.68 4.63
N LEU A 298 -3.81 -17.61 5.00
CA LEU A 298 -3.76 -18.96 4.44
C LEU A 298 -4.62 -19.92 5.26
N ASN A 299 -5.52 -20.66 4.58
CA ASN A 299 -6.25 -21.89 4.97
C ASN A 299 -6.40 -22.25 6.46
N GLU A 300 -6.66 -21.26 7.32
CA GLU A 300 -6.86 -21.41 8.76
C GLU A 300 -8.11 -20.63 9.20
N THR A 301 -8.66 -21.02 10.35
CA THR A 301 -9.89 -20.43 10.90
C THR A 301 -9.77 -18.92 11.09
N PHE A 302 -8.59 -18.42 11.48
CA PHE A 302 -8.27 -16.99 11.54
C PHE A 302 -6.76 -16.78 11.68
N SER A 303 -6.32 -15.54 11.51
CA SER A 303 -4.97 -15.07 11.74
C SER A 303 -4.97 -13.85 12.64
N ILE A 304 -3.97 -13.77 13.52
CA ILE A 304 -3.66 -12.60 14.35
C ILE A 304 -2.20 -12.25 14.10
N THR A 305 -1.97 -10.99 13.75
CA THR A 305 -0.63 -10.42 13.66
C THR A 305 -0.52 -9.18 14.50
N LEU A 306 0.65 -9.02 15.11
CA LEU A 306 1.08 -7.87 15.88
C LEU A 306 2.27 -7.25 15.17
N GLY A 307 2.36 -5.93 15.07
CA GLY A 307 3.51 -5.27 14.47
C GLY A 307 3.79 -3.92 15.07
N SER A 308 4.98 -3.40 14.81
CA SER A 308 5.33 -2.02 15.14
C SER A 308 6.30 -1.45 14.12
N GLU A 309 6.44 -0.14 14.15
CA GLU A 309 7.45 0.60 13.40
C GLU A 309 8.74 0.67 14.25
N PHE A 310 9.88 1.00 13.64
CA PHE A 310 11.09 1.29 14.40
C PHE A 310 11.92 2.40 13.74
N MET A 311 12.79 3.05 14.52
CA MET A 311 13.64 4.17 14.09
C MET A 311 15.06 4.02 14.57
#